data_AF-A0A2T6LFG6-F1
#
_entry.id   AF-A0A2T6LFG6-F1
#
_cell.length_a   1.000
_cell.length_b   1.000
_cell.length_c   1.000
_cell.angle_alpha   90.00
_cell.angle_beta   90.00
_cell.angle_gamma   90.00
#
_symmetry.space_group_name_H-M   'P 1'
#
loop_
_entity.id
_entity.type
_entity.pdbx_description
1 polymer ?
#
loop_
_entity_poly.entity_id
_entity_poly.type
_entity_poly.pdbx_seq_one_letter_code
_entity_poly.pdbx_strand_id
1 'polypeptide(L)'
;MTAPSKDRWSDGGDPAKARRLAVMWVFFAVVMWAGAGLTWFAWWVAQAGNYQNNYRGFNAGDGFPWVFVILCVVAGACCLPVALAQRARARHLEQGSQDG
;
A
#
# COMPACT_ATOMS: atom_id res chain seq x y z
N MET A 1 -25.23 15.81 -23.05
CA MET A 1 -24.90 14.41 -22.67
C MET A 1 -23.39 14.26 -22.75
N THR A 2 -22.69 14.40 -21.63
CA THR A 2 -21.24 14.17 -21.53
C THR A 2 -21.00 12.67 -21.47
N ALA A 3 -20.18 12.14 -22.38
CA ALA A 3 -19.80 10.72 -22.37
C ALA A 3 -19.28 10.34 -20.97
N PRO A 4 -19.68 9.19 -20.40
CA PRO A 4 -19.18 8.78 -19.09
C PRO A 4 -17.65 8.68 -19.20
N SER A 5 -16.95 9.52 -18.45
CA SER A 5 -15.50 9.48 -18.38
C SER A 5 -15.11 8.05 -17.98
N LYS A 6 -14.38 7.35 -18.87
CA LYS A 6 -13.71 6.08 -18.56
C LYS A 6 -12.65 6.37 -17.51
N ASP A 7 -13.07 6.51 -16.26
CA ASP A 7 -12.15 6.68 -15.16
C ASP A 7 -11.47 5.33 -14.94
N ARG A 8 -10.16 5.26 -15.23
CA ARG A 8 -9.41 3.99 -15.18
C ARG A 8 -9.41 3.37 -13.77
N TRP A 9 -9.75 4.17 -12.78
CA TRP A 9 -9.83 3.80 -11.37
C TRP A 9 -11.23 3.36 -10.95
N SER A 10 -12.20 3.38 -11.88
CA SER A 10 -13.55 2.86 -11.68
C SER A 10 -13.64 1.41 -12.14
N ASP A 11 -14.29 0.57 -11.33
CA ASP A 11 -14.63 -0.81 -11.67
C ASP A 11 -15.68 -0.90 -12.78
N GLY A 12 -16.44 0.17 -13.03
CA GLY A 12 -17.45 0.25 -14.09
C GLY A 12 -18.56 -0.79 -13.96
N GLY A 13 -18.78 -1.32 -12.75
CA GLY A 13 -19.73 -2.41 -12.49
C GLY A 13 -19.22 -3.81 -12.81
N ASP A 14 -17.95 -3.98 -13.18
CA ASP A 14 -17.35 -5.29 -13.48
C ASP A 14 -16.68 -5.90 -12.22
N PRO A 15 -17.16 -7.07 -11.72
CA PRO A 15 -16.63 -7.70 -10.52
C PRO A 15 -15.15 -8.09 -10.65
N ALA A 16 -14.69 -8.46 -11.86
CA ALA A 16 -13.31 -8.85 -12.09
C ALA A 16 -12.36 -7.64 -11.96
N LYS A 17 -12.81 -6.45 -12.40
CA LYS A 17 -12.05 -5.20 -12.24
C LYS A 17 -12.01 -4.74 -10.78
N ALA A 18 -13.13 -4.81 -10.05
CA ALA A 18 -13.17 -4.50 -8.63
C ALA A 18 -12.21 -5.39 -7.83
N ARG A 19 -12.12 -6.68 -8.15
CA ARG A 19 -11.16 -7.60 -7.52
C ARG A 19 -9.70 -7.25 -7.85
N ARG A 20 -9.39 -6.88 -9.09
CA ARG A 20 -8.03 -6.45 -9.48
C ARG A 20 -7.63 -5.16 -8.76
N LEU A 21 -8.53 -4.20 -8.64
CA LEU A 21 -8.32 -2.98 -7.86
C LEU A 21 -8.05 -3.31 -6.39
N ALA A 22 -8.82 -4.20 -5.78
CA ALA A 22 -8.57 -4.64 -4.40
C ALA A 22 -7.16 -5.24 -4.22
N VAL A 23 -6.73 -6.12 -5.13
CA VAL A 23 -5.38 -6.71 -5.10
C VAL A 23 -4.28 -5.65 -5.26
N MET A 24 -4.47 -4.69 -6.17
CA MET A 24 -3.54 -3.59 -6.36
C MET A 24 -3.36 -2.76 -5.08
N TRP A 25 -4.44 -2.42 -4.39
CA TRP A 25 -4.38 -1.68 -3.11
C TRP A 25 -3.70 -2.48 -2.00
N VAL A 26 -3.94 -3.79 -1.92
CA VAL A 26 -3.20 -4.67 -0.98
C VAL A 26 -1.71 -4.68 -1.31
N PHE A 27 -1.35 -4.78 -2.59
CA PHE A 27 0.05 -4.76 -3.02
C PHE A 27 0.74 -3.45 -2.62
N PHE A 28 0.08 -2.30 -2.84
CA PHE A 28 0.58 -1.02 -2.37
C PHE A 28 0.79 -0.98 -0.86
N ALA A 29 -0.15 -1.51 -0.07
CA ALA A 29 0.00 -1.59 1.38
C ALA A 29 1.24 -2.39 1.80
N VAL A 30 1.43 -3.56 1.19
CA VAL A 30 2.58 -4.43 1.44
C VAL A 30 3.89 -3.74 1.09
N VAL A 31 3.98 -3.08 -0.07
CA VAL A 31 5.20 -2.37 -0.49
C VAL A 31 5.54 -1.24 0.48
N MET A 32 4.55 -0.47 0.93
CA MET A 32 4.78 0.61 1.89
C MET A 32 5.28 0.09 3.23
N TRP A 33 4.66 -0.96 3.78
CA TRP A 33 5.11 -1.56 5.03
C TRP A 33 6.46 -2.26 4.91
N ALA A 34 6.75 -2.90 3.77
CA ALA A 34 8.07 -3.45 3.49
C ALA A 34 9.14 -2.34 3.45
N GLY A 35 8.84 -1.20 2.83
CA GLY A 35 9.72 -0.02 2.84
C GLY A 35 10.00 0.51 4.25
N ALA A 36 8.96 0.63 5.08
CA ALA A 36 9.10 1.00 6.49
C ALA A 36 9.97 0.00 7.27
N GLY A 37 9.71 -1.30 7.10
CA GLY A 37 10.45 -2.38 7.75
C GLY A 37 11.92 -2.43 7.34
N LEU A 38 12.20 -2.32 6.03
CA LEU A 38 13.57 -2.25 5.50
C LEU A 38 14.33 -1.03 6.03
N THR A 39 13.66 0.11 6.10
CA THR A 39 14.26 1.34 6.62
C THR A 39 14.56 1.23 8.12
N TRP A 40 13.62 0.70 8.90
CA TRP A 40 13.83 0.44 10.32
C TRP A 40 14.98 -0.56 10.54
N PHE A 41 15.02 -1.65 9.78
CA PHE A 41 16.07 -2.67 9.88
C PHE A 41 17.44 -2.12 9.48
N ALA A 42 17.53 -1.37 8.38
CA ALA A 42 18.77 -0.75 7.94
C ALA A 42 19.33 0.24 8.99
N TRP A 43 18.45 1.04 9.60
CA TRP A 43 18.83 1.92 10.70
C TRP A 43 19.31 1.12 11.92
N TRP A 44 18.58 0.06 12.31
CA TRP A 44 18.97 -0.78 13.44
C TRP A 44 20.35 -1.41 13.25
N VAL A 45 20.62 -1.97 12.07
CA VAL A 45 21.92 -2.55 11.72
C VAL A 45 23.03 -1.50 11.78
N ALA A 46 22.77 -0.26 11.37
CA ALA A 46 23.72 0.83 11.48
C ALA A 46 24.12 1.11 12.93
N GLN A 47 23.15 1.15 13.84
CA GLN A 47 23.38 1.39 15.27
C GLN A 47 24.05 0.21 15.96
N ALA A 48 23.55 -1.01 15.73
CA ALA A 48 24.10 -2.21 16.36
C ALA A 48 25.54 -2.50 15.90
N GLY A 49 25.87 -2.17 14.64
CA GLY A 49 27.20 -2.37 14.08
C GLY A 49 28.19 -1.23 14.31
N ASN A 50 27.77 -0.11 14.92
CA ASN A 50 28.60 1.09 15.09
C ASN A 50 29.27 1.58 13.78
N TYR A 51 28.57 1.47 12.65
CA TYR A 51 29.13 1.86 11.35
C TYR A 51 29.25 3.38 11.25
N GLN A 52 30.47 3.90 11.39
CA GLN A 52 30.77 5.34 11.39
C GLN A 52 30.81 5.97 9.97
N ASN A 53 31.00 5.17 8.92
CA ASN A 53 31.08 5.66 7.53
C ASN A 53 30.39 4.68 6.56
N ASN A 54 29.08 4.84 6.36
CA ASN A 54 28.29 4.10 5.38
C ASN A 54 27.93 4.99 4.19
N TYR A 55 28.50 4.69 3.02
CA TYR A 55 28.15 5.35 1.74
C TYR A 55 26.72 4.99 1.26
N ARG A 56 26.12 3.92 1.78
CA ARG A 56 24.88 3.32 1.25
C ARG A 56 23.67 3.36 2.19
N GLY A 57 23.77 4.02 3.35
CA GLY A 57 22.69 4.00 4.34
C GLY A 57 22.98 4.81 5.61
N PHE A 58 22.34 4.41 6.71
CA PHE A 58 22.48 5.06 8.01
C PHE A 58 23.88 4.84 8.61
N ASN A 59 24.34 5.85 9.34
CA ASN A 59 25.53 5.81 10.20
C ASN A 59 25.13 5.61 11.66
N ALA A 60 26.09 5.16 12.45
CA ALA A 60 25.95 5.11 13.90
C ALA A 60 25.75 6.54 14.46
N GLY A 61 24.80 6.69 15.37
CA GLY A 61 24.39 7.98 15.92
C GLY A 61 23.33 8.72 15.11
N ASP A 62 22.98 8.26 13.90
CA ASP A 62 21.89 8.88 13.13
C ASP A 62 20.54 8.77 13.86
N GLY A 63 19.77 9.86 13.84
CA GLY A 63 18.41 9.85 14.34
C GLY A 63 17.53 8.87 13.57
N PHE A 64 16.57 8.23 14.26
CA PHE A 64 15.63 7.33 13.59
C PHE A 64 14.79 8.09 12.54
N PRO A 65 14.61 7.55 11.32
CA PRO A 65 13.87 8.22 10.24
C PRO A 65 12.35 8.15 10.44
N TRP A 66 11.86 8.74 11.54
CA TRP A 66 10.44 8.72 11.95
C TRP A 66 9.50 9.19 10.85
N VAL A 67 9.84 10.28 10.16
CA VAL A 67 8.99 10.87 9.11
C VAL A 67 8.72 9.85 8.00
N PHE A 68 9.77 9.23 7.46
CA PHE A 68 9.63 8.23 6.40
C PHE A 68 8.82 7.02 6.88
N VAL A 69 9.16 6.48 8.06
CA VAL A 69 8.50 5.29 8.61
C VAL A 69 7.02 5.55 8.88
N ILE A 70 6.67 6.69 9.49
CA ILE A 70 5.29 7.07 9.74
C ILE A 70 4.52 7.22 8.43
N LEU A 71 5.08 7.91 7.44
CA LEU A 71 4.44 8.09 6.14
C LEU A 71 4.16 6.74 5.46
N CYS A 72 5.13 5.82 5.46
CA CYS A 72 4.95 4.49 4.91
C CYS A 72 3.90 3.66 5.67
N VAL A 73 3.92 3.69 7.01
CA VAL A 73 2.94 2.95 7.83
C VAL A 73 1.53 3.49 7.61
N VAL A 74 1.35 4.80 7.65
CA VAL A 74 0.06 5.47 7.43
C VAL A 74 -0.43 5.23 6.01
N ALA A 75 0.41 5.41 4.99
CA ALA A 75 0.05 5.16 3.60
C ALA A 75 -0.42 3.70 3.41
N GLY A 76 0.32 2.73 3.95
CA GLY A 76 -0.09 1.33 3.86
C GLY A 76 -1.38 1.03 4.61
N ALA A 77 -1.58 1.64 5.79
CA ALA A 77 -2.82 1.49 6.55
C ALA A 77 -4.04 2.09 5.82
N CYS A 78 -3.89 3.24 5.16
CA CYS A 78 -4.95 3.86 4.36
C CYS A 78 -5.33 3.04 3.12
N CYS A 79 -4.43 2.22 2.57
CA CYS A 79 -4.74 1.35 1.43
C CYS A 79 -5.67 0.19 1.79
N LEU A 80 -5.64 -0.32 3.03
CA LEU A 80 -6.46 -1.45 3.48
C LEU A 80 -7.98 -1.20 3.41
N PRO A 81 -8.54 -0.11 3.96
CA PRO A 81 -9.98 0.14 3.88
C PRO A 81 -10.45 0.29 2.42
N VAL A 82 -9.62 0.87 1.55
CA VAL A 82 -9.92 0.95 0.11
C VAL A 82 -9.96 -0.44 -0.53
N ALA A 83 -8.99 -1.31 -0.22
CA ALA A 83 -9.00 -2.69 -0.70
C ALA A 83 -10.21 -3.48 -0.20
N LEU A 84 -10.59 -3.31 1.07
CA LEU A 84 -11.76 -3.96 1.66
C LEU A 84 -13.05 -3.49 1.01
N ALA A 85 -13.21 -2.18 0.79
CA ALA A 85 -14.36 -1.62 0.09
C ALA A 85 -14.50 -2.17 -1.34
N GLN A 86 -13.40 -2.25 -2.09
CA GLN A 86 -13.41 -2.81 -3.44
C GLN A 86 -13.72 -4.31 -3.46
N ARG A 87 -13.23 -5.06 -2.47
CA ARG A 87 -13.54 -6.49 -2.34
C ARG A 87 -15.00 -6.74 -1.94
N ALA A 88 -15.55 -5.93 -1.05
CA ALA A 88 -16.98 -5.98 -0.71
C ALA A 88 -17.84 -5.67 -1.94
N ARG A 89 -17.48 -4.64 -2.70
CA ARG A 89 -18.18 -4.27 -3.94
C ARG A 89 -18.13 -5.38 -5.00
N ALA A 90 -16.99 -6.01 -5.20
CA ALA A 90 -16.86 -7.17 -6.08
C ALA A 90 -17.84 -8.29 -5.71
N ARG A 91 -17.95 -8.62 -4.41
CA ARG A 91 -18.90 -9.64 -3.92
C ARG A 91 -20.35 -9.27 -4.16
N HIS A 92 -20.73 -8.02 -3.93
CA HIS A 92 -22.09 -7.54 -4.21
C HIS A 92 -22.44 -7.64 -5.70
N LEU A 93 -21.50 -7.32 -6.59
CA LEU A 93 -21.69 -7.43 -8.04
C LEU A 93 -21.79 -8.89 -8.50
N GLU A 94 -21.00 -9.80 -7.90
CA GLU A 94 -21.08 -11.24 -8.18
C GLU A 94 -22.44 -11.83 -7.76
N GLN A 95 -23.00 -11.41 -6.63
CA GLN A 95 -24.30 -11.86 -6.13
C GLN A 95 -25.46 -11.35 -7.00
N GLY A 96 -25.45 -10.06 -7.35
CA GLY A 96 -26.51 -9.47 -8.20
C GLY A 96 -26.52 -10.00 -9.64
N SER A 97 -25.44 -10.64 -10.10
CA SER A 97 -25.37 -11.28 -11.42
C SER A 97 -25.92 -12.72 -11.44
N GLN A 98 -26.20 -13.34 -10.29
CA GLN A 98 -26.78 -14.69 -10.22
C GLN A 98 -28.32 -14.69 -10.15
N ASP A 99 -28.92 -13.54 -9.79
CA ASP A 99 -30.37 -13.40 -9.59
C ASP A 99 -31.12 -12.79 -10.81
N GLY A 100 -30.42 -12.54 -11.92
CA GLY A 100 -30.98 -11.97 -13.16
C GLY A 100 -30.69 -12.84 -14.38
#